data_AF-A0A522TQ88-F1
#
_entry.id   AF-A0A522TQ88-F1
#
_cell.length_a   1.000
_cell.length_b   1.000
_cell.length_c   1.000
_cell.angle_alpha   90.00
_cell.angle_beta   90.00
_cell.angle_gamma   90.00
#
_symmetry.space_group_name_H-M   'P 1'
#
loop_
_entity.id
_entity.type
_entity.pdbx_description
1 polymer ?
#
loop_
_entity_poly.entity_id
_entity_poly.type
_entity_poly.pdbx_seq_one_letter_code
_entity_poly.pdbx_strand_id
1 'polypeptide(L)'
;MAHVGATDPISALLQTDATTLVHLRALTSSAGAPAHLAAPVLHAAIAWLEGPAQAQWHILEGQVFPALVESMAGSDAICLRDLTTGLTHERDQLDSRWRATIGPLLKAGVPATPELPAWTAAFERHLQRTDNELLPMVPRLFDDDALDSLSRACGDLPGTASPR
;
A
#
# COMPACT_ATOMS: atom_id res chain seq x y z
N MET A 1 25.39 -1.59 21.28
CA MET A 1 24.05 -1.88 21.81
C MET A 1 23.24 -2.43 20.67
N ALA A 2 22.75 -3.67 20.78
CA ALA A 2 22.16 -4.40 19.68
C ALA A 2 20.70 -3.96 19.46
N HIS A 3 20.40 -3.32 18.33
CA HIS A 3 19.03 -3.15 17.83
C HIS A 3 18.54 -4.50 17.30
N VAL A 4 18.14 -5.39 18.21
CA VAL A 4 17.43 -6.63 17.87
C VAL A 4 15.95 -6.38 18.13
N GLY A 5 15.16 -6.29 17.07
CA GLY A 5 13.71 -6.53 17.17
C GLY A 5 12.75 -5.69 16.33
N ALA A 6 13.18 -4.61 15.67
CA ALA A 6 12.31 -3.88 14.74
C ALA A 6 12.55 -4.36 13.31
N THR A 7 11.51 -4.84 12.63
CA THR A 7 11.54 -5.08 11.19
C THR A 7 11.93 -3.78 10.49
N ASP A 8 12.91 -3.86 9.60
CA ASP A 8 13.32 -2.74 8.74
C ASP A 8 12.08 -2.09 8.09
N PRO A 9 11.89 -0.75 8.20
CA PRO A 9 10.65 -0.10 7.74
C PRO A 9 10.37 -0.32 6.26
N ILE A 10 11.42 -0.37 5.43
CA ILE A 10 11.27 -0.61 3.99
C ILE A 10 10.75 -2.03 3.75
N SER A 11 11.33 -3.02 4.45
CA SER A 11 10.86 -4.41 4.41
C SER A 11 9.41 -4.54 4.89
N ALA A 12 8.99 -3.77 5.90
CA ALA A 12 7.60 -3.76 6.38
C ALA A 12 6.61 -3.24 5.32
N LEU A 13 6.97 -2.16 4.63
CA LEU A 13 6.18 -1.59 3.53
C LEU A 13 6.08 -2.57 2.35
N LEU A 14 7.21 -3.12 1.90
CA LEU A 14 7.25 -4.13 0.82
C LEU A 14 6.43 -5.38 1.17
N GLN A 15 6.48 -5.84 2.43
CA GLN A 15 5.69 -7.00 2.87
C GLN A 15 4.19 -6.69 2.91
N THR A 16 3.82 -5.47 3.27
CA THR A 16 2.42 -5.02 3.23
C THR A 16 1.92 -4.94 1.79
N ASP A 17 2.73 -4.47 0.83
CA ASP A 17 2.39 -4.48 -0.59
C ASP A 17 2.29 -5.89 -1.17
N ALA A 18 3.23 -6.76 -0.83
CA ALA A 18 3.16 -8.18 -1.21
C ALA A 18 1.87 -8.84 -0.70
N THR A 19 1.47 -8.56 0.54
CA THR A 19 0.23 -9.08 1.12
C THR A 19 -0.99 -8.45 0.45
N THR A 20 -0.94 -7.17 0.10
CA THR A 20 -1.99 -6.50 -0.66
C THR A 20 -2.20 -7.14 -2.02
N LEU A 21 -1.13 -7.48 -2.75
CA LEU A 21 -1.20 -8.23 -4.01
C LEU A 21 -1.87 -9.60 -3.85
N VAL A 22 -1.64 -10.30 -2.73
CA VAL A 22 -2.32 -11.58 -2.45
C VAL A 22 -3.84 -11.37 -2.33
N HIS A 23 -4.27 -10.36 -1.59
CA HIS A 23 -5.70 -10.05 -1.44
C HIS A 23 -6.34 -9.61 -2.77
N LEU A 24 -5.65 -8.80 -3.57
CA LEU A 24 -6.08 -8.38 -4.91
C LEU A 24 -6.29 -9.56 -5.87
N ARG A 25 -5.36 -10.52 -5.89
CA ARG A 25 -5.49 -11.76 -6.67
C ARG A 25 -6.64 -12.63 -6.18
N ALA A 26 -6.84 -12.69 -4.86
CA ALA A 26 -7.92 -13.43 -4.24
C ALA A 26 -9.31 -12.86 -4.60
N LEU A 27 -9.45 -11.52 -4.66
CA LEU A 27 -10.67 -10.86 -5.15
C LEU A 27 -10.99 -11.27 -6.59
N THR A 28 -10.00 -11.20 -7.47
CA THR A 28 -10.18 -11.54 -8.89
C THR A 28 -10.55 -13.02 -9.08
N SER A 29 -9.93 -13.91 -8.29
CA SER A 29 -10.25 -15.35 -8.32
C SER A 29 -11.64 -15.66 -7.76
N SER A 30 -12.14 -14.84 -6.83
CA SER A 30 -13.45 -15.02 -6.20
C SER A 30 -14.63 -14.68 -7.12
N ALA A 31 -14.40 -13.93 -8.21
CA ALA A 31 -15.45 -13.55 -9.16
C ALA A 31 -16.12 -14.75 -9.85
N GLY A 32 -15.44 -15.90 -9.97
CA GLY A 32 -15.98 -17.12 -10.56
C GLY A 32 -16.37 -18.21 -9.54
N ALA A 33 -16.20 -17.96 -8.24
CA ALA A 33 -16.38 -18.97 -7.21
C ALA A 33 -17.82 -19.00 -6.65
N PRO A 34 -18.32 -20.15 -6.17
CA PRO A 34 -19.58 -20.21 -5.43
C PRO A 34 -19.59 -19.26 -4.22
N ALA A 35 -20.71 -18.57 -4.00
CA ALA A 35 -20.81 -17.49 -3.00
C ALA A 35 -20.34 -17.89 -1.59
N HIS A 36 -20.70 -19.09 -1.12
CA HIS A 36 -20.31 -19.56 0.22
C HIS A 36 -18.79 -19.84 0.36
N LEU A 37 -18.11 -20.16 -0.74
CA LEU A 37 -16.65 -20.35 -0.77
C LEU A 37 -15.91 -19.01 -0.92
N ALA A 38 -16.51 -18.05 -1.63
CA ALA A 38 -15.96 -16.72 -1.83
C ALA A 38 -16.08 -15.83 -0.59
N ALA A 39 -17.16 -15.96 0.20
CA ALA A 39 -17.48 -15.06 1.31
C ALA A 39 -16.33 -14.80 2.30
N PRO A 40 -15.64 -15.80 2.88
CA PRO A 40 -14.54 -15.54 3.82
C PRO A 40 -13.34 -14.86 3.15
N VAL A 41 -13.06 -15.18 1.88
CA VAL A 41 -11.98 -14.57 1.10
C VAL A 41 -12.27 -13.10 0.82
N LEU A 42 -13.50 -12.79 0.39
CA LEU A 42 -13.95 -11.42 0.17
C LEU A 42 -13.89 -10.61 1.47
N HIS A 43 -14.36 -11.18 2.57
CA HIS A 43 -14.33 -10.51 3.87
C HIS A 43 -12.89 -10.15 4.30
N ALA A 44 -11.96 -11.11 4.19
CA ALA A 44 -10.55 -10.87 4.52
C ALA A 44 -9.91 -9.82 3.59
N ALA A 45 -10.19 -9.88 2.29
CA ALA A 45 -9.66 -8.90 1.33
C ALA A 45 -10.21 -7.49 1.55
N ILE A 46 -11.51 -7.35 1.84
CA ILE A 46 -12.12 -6.07 2.20
C ILE A 46 -11.48 -5.51 3.46
N ALA A 47 -11.36 -6.32 4.52
CA ALA A 47 -10.75 -5.89 5.77
C ALA A 47 -9.28 -5.45 5.59
N TRP A 48 -8.53 -6.15 4.73
CA TRP A 48 -7.15 -5.77 4.40
C TRP A 48 -7.07 -4.42 3.64
N LEU A 49 -7.91 -4.26 2.61
CA LEU A 49 -7.92 -3.06 1.77
C LEU A 49 -8.46 -1.82 2.48
N GLU A 50 -9.29 -1.99 3.51
CA GLU A 50 -9.85 -0.89 4.31
C GLU A 50 -9.03 -0.60 5.59
N GLY A 51 -8.07 -1.46 5.93
CA GLY A 51 -7.21 -1.30 7.11
C GLY A 51 -5.73 -1.18 6.70
N PRO A 52 -4.95 -2.27 6.73
CA PRO A 52 -3.52 -2.26 6.43
C PRO A 52 -3.10 -1.49 5.17
N ALA A 53 -3.79 -1.67 4.04
CA ALA A 53 -3.44 -0.97 2.80
C ALA A 53 -3.64 0.56 2.93
N GLN A 54 -4.68 1.01 3.65
CA GLN A 54 -4.91 2.43 3.92
C GLN A 54 -3.88 3.00 4.88
N ALA A 55 -3.53 2.23 5.92
CA ALA A 55 -2.50 2.63 6.88
C ALA A 55 -1.16 2.86 6.17
N GLN A 56 -0.79 1.98 5.24
CA GLN A 56 0.40 2.18 4.42
C GLN A 56 0.32 3.46 3.57
N TRP A 57 -0.79 3.74 2.88
CA TRP A 57 -0.92 5.00 2.13
C TRP A 57 -0.73 6.23 3.01
N HIS A 58 -1.28 6.23 4.23
CA HIS A 58 -1.06 7.32 5.17
C HIS A 58 0.40 7.46 5.62
N ILE A 59 1.12 6.36 5.81
CA ILE A 59 2.56 6.40 6.14
C ILE A 59 3.35 6.97 4.96
N LEU A 60 3.09 6.48 3.75
CA LEU A 60 3.78 6.95 2.54
C LEU A 60 3.59 8.46 2.34
N GLU A 61 2.35 8.94 2.40
CA GLU A 61 2.06 10.36 2.15
C GLU A 61 2.41 11.28 3.31
N GLY A 62 2.27 10.80 4.56
CA GLY A 62 2.50 11.60 5.75
C GLY A 62 3.96 11.63 6.21
N GLN A 63 4.76 10.61 5.86
CA GLN A 63 6.14 10.47 6.33
C GLN A 63 7.12 10.36 5.16
N VAL A 64 6.86 9.47 4.20
CA VAL A 64 7.86 9.15 3.17
C VAL A 64 7.98 10.25 2.12
N PHE A 65 6.86 10.73 1.58
CA PHE A 65 6.86 11.69 0.48
C PHE A 65 7.47 13.05 0.90
N PRO A 66 7.10 13.65 2.05
CA PRO A 66 7.69 14.91 2.49
C PRO A 66 9.19 14.79 2.72
N ALA A 67 9.63 13.73 3.43
CA ALA A 67 11.04 13.51 3.71
C ALA A 67 11.87 13.33 2.43
N LEU A 68 11.38 12.58 1.43
CA LEU A 68 12.08 12.47 0.14
C LEU A 68 12.25 13.83 -0.55
N VAL A 69 11.19 14.65 -0.58
CA VAL A 69 11.23 15.97 -1.21
C VAL A 69 12.16 16.92 -0.46
N GLU A 70 12.22 16.83 0.87
CA GLU A 70 13.09 17.65 1.72
C GLU A 70 14.57 17.24 1.66
N SER A 71 14.86 15.96 1.43
CA SER A 71 16.23 15.44 1.27
C SER A 71 16.96 15.93 0.02
N MET A 72 16.25 16.55 -0.93
CA MET A 72 16.82 17.01 -2.21
C MET A 72 16.58 18.52 -2.42
N ALA A 73 17.45 19.14 -3.23
CA ALA A 73 17.29 20.53 -3.66
C ALA A 73 17.38 20.65 -5.19
N GLY A 74 16.87 21.75 -5.73
CA GLY A 74 16.94 22.02 -7.16
C GLY A 74 16.08 21.07 -8.01
N SER A 75 16.62 20.61 -9.14
CA SER A 75 15.87 19.83 -10.13
C SER A 75 15.35 18.49 -9.58
N ASP A 76 16.12 17.83 -8.71
CA ASP A 76 15.73 16.53 -8.17
C ASP A 76 14.53 16.64 -7.22
N ALA A 77 14.44 17.74 -6.46
CA ALA A 77 13.29 18.03 -5.61
C ALA A 77 12.01 18.25 -6.42
N ILE A 78 12.10 18.81 -7.64
CA ILE A 78 10.95 18.97 -8.54
C ILE A 78 10.52 17.59 -9.05
N CYS A 79 11.45 16.79 -9.56
CA CYS A 79 11.15 15.43 -10.03
C CYS A 79 10.48 14.57 -8.94
N LEU A 80 10.94 14.67 -7.69
CA LEU A 80 10.35 13.97 -6.55
C LEU A 80 8.95 14.48 -6.20
N ARG A 81 8.70 15.79 -6.30
CA ARG A 81 7.34 16.35 -6.13
C ARG A 81 6.40 15.85 -7.21
N ASP A 82 6.85 15.80 -8.46
CA ASP A 82 6.03 15.30 -9.56
C ASP A 82 5.71 13.80 -9.39
N LEU A 83 6.70 13.00 -9.00
CA LEU A 83 6.51 11.57 -8.69
C LEU A 83 5.49 11.37 -7.56
N THR A 84 5.70 12.02 -6.42
CA THR A 84 4.84 11.86 -5.24
C THR A 84 3.42 12.40 -5.47
N THR A 85 3.29 13.53 -6.18
CA THR A 85 1.99 14.06 -6.60
C THR A 85 1.25 13.08 -7.52
N GLY A 86 1.97 12.47 -8.47
CA GLY A 86 1.41 11.44 -9.35
C GLY A 86 0.91 10.22 -8.58
N LEU A 87 1.70 9.72 -7.63
CA LEU A 87 1.32 8.59 -6.77
C LEU A 87 0.09 8.91 -5.90
N THR A 88 0.03 10.09 -5.29
CA THR A 88 -1.15 10.53 -4.52
C THR A 88 -2.39 10.61 -5.40
N HIS A 89 -2.29 11.18 -6.59
CA HIS A 89 -3.42 11.26 -7.50
C HIS A 89 -3.90 9.87 -7.98
N GLU A 90 -2.98 8.94 -8.26
CA GLU A 90 -3.33 7.54 -8.55
C GLU A 90 -4.05 6.88 -7.37
N ARG A 91 -3.54 7.06 -6.15
CA ARG A 91 -4.17 6.58 -4.90
C ARG A 91 -5.58 7.12 -4.75
N ASP A 92 -5.77 8.43 -4.93
CA ASP A 92 -7.08 9.08 -4.80
C ASP A 92 -8.10 8.50 -5.80
N GLN A 93 -7.67 8.20 -7.03
CA GLN A 93 -8.53 7.52 -8.01
C GLN A 93 -8.90 6.10 -7.59
N LEU A 94 -7.94 5.36 -7.02
CA LEU A 94 -8.18 4.01 -6.51
C LEU A 94 -9.18 4.01 -5.35
N ASP A 95 -8.99 4.90 -4.37
CA ASP A 95 -9.87 5.05 -3.21
C ASP A 95 -11.25 5.54 -3.63
N SER A 96 -11.34 6.51 -4.54
CA SER A 96 -12.62 6.99 -5.07
C SER A 96 -13.43 5.87 -5.73
N ARG A 97 -12.81 5.08 -6.61
CA ARG A 97 -13.48 3.93 -7.26
C ARG A 97 -13.84 2.83 -6.26
N TRP A 98 -13.00 2.62 -5.25
CA TRP A 98 -13.30 1.69 -4.16
C TRP A 98 -14.58 2.09 -3.43
N ARG A 99 -14.65 3.34 -2.96
CA ARG A 99 -15.79 3.84 -2.20
C ARG A 99 -17.07 3.93 -3.03
N ALA A 100 -16.96 4.35 -4.28
CA ALA A 100 -18.11 4.57 -5.15
C ALA A 100 -18.73 3.27 -5.65
N THR A 101 -17.91 2.27 -6.02
CA THR A 101 -18.40 1.09 -6.74
C THR A 101 -17.88 -0.23 -6.19
N ILE A 102 -16.56 -0.43 -6.15
CA ILE A 102 -15.98 -1.76 -5.89
C ILE A 102 -16.31 -2.26 -4.48
N GLY A 103 -16.02 -1.46 -3.45
CA GLY A 103 -16.26 -1.82 -2.05
C GLY A 103 -17.73 -2.16 -1.76
N PRO A 104 -18.71 -1.33 -2.15
CA PRO A 104 -20.12 -1.65 -2.00
C PRO A 104 -20.55 -2.97 -2.66
N LEU A 105 -20.10 -3.25 -3.89
CA LEU A 105 -20.45 -4.49 -4.60
C LEU A 105 -19.85 -5.72 -3.92
N LEU A 106 -18.58 -5.66 -3.50
CA LEU A 106 -17.93 -6.76 -2.80
C LEU A 106 -18.59 -7.04 -1.45
N LYS A 107 -18.98 -6.00 -0.69
CA LYS A 107 -19.72 -6.12 0.58
C LYS A 107 -21.11 -6.70 0.40
N ALA A 108 -21.75 -6.47 -0.75
CA ALA A 108 -23.00 -7.10 -1.12
C ALA A 108 -22.86 -8.56 -1.61
N GLY A 109 -21.64 -9.11 -1.64
CA GLY A 109 -21.37 -10.46 -2.12
C GLY A 109 -21.42 -10.59 -3.64
N VAL A 110 -21.17 -9.50 -4.38
CA VAL A 110 -21.18 -9.46 -5.85
C VAL A 110 -19.74 -9.24 -6.37
N PRO A 111 -18.88 -10.28 -6.38
CA PRO A 111 -17.48 -10.14 -6.79
C PRO A 111 -17.29 -10.02 -8.31
N ALA A 112 -18.28 -10.45 -9.10
CA ALA A 112 -18.24 -10.38 -10.56
C ALA A 112 -18.74 -9.01 -11.05
N THR A 113 -17.89 -7.99 -11.00
CA THR A 113 -18.14 -6.69 -11.62
C THR A 113 -17.12 -6.42 -12.74
N PRO A 114 -17.54 -5.85 -13.89
CA PRO A 114 -16.63 -5.57 -15.01
C PRO A 114 -15.51 -4.58 -14.64
N GLU A 115 -15.69 -3.79 -13.58
CA GLU A 115 -14.71 -2.79 -13.14
C GLU A 115 -13.59 -3.38 -12.28
N LEU A 116 -13.82 -4.53 -11.63
CA LEU A 116 -12.88 -5.11 -10.67
C LEU A 116 -11.52 -5.44 -11.32
N PRO A 117 -11.43 -6.10 -12.50
CA PRO A 117 -10.13 -6.37 -13.12
C PRO A 117 -9.33 -5.11 -13.44
N ALA A 118 -9.99 -4.07 -13.93
CA ALA A 118 -9.33 -2.80 -14.27
C ALA A 118 -8.88 -2.04 -13.02
N TRP A 119 -9.68 -2.06 -11.95
CA TRP A 119 -9.32 -1.48 -10.66
C TRP A 119 -8.15 -2.24 -10.02
N THR A 120 -8.18 -3.57 -9.99
CA THR A 120 -7.10 -4.41 -9.48
C THR A 120 -5.80 -4.15 -10.24
N ALA A 121 -5.83 -4.13 -11.57
CA ALA A 121 -4.64 -3.86 -12.39
C ALA A 121 -4.07 -2.44 -12.18
N ALA A 122 -4.92 -1.46 -11.89
CA ALA A 122 -4.47 -0.11 -11.54
C ALA A 122 -3.81 -0.08 -10.15
N PHE A 123 -4.37 -0.81 -9.18
CA PHE A 123 -3.79 -0.95 -7.85
C PHE A 123 -2.42 -1.64 -7.92
N GLU A 124 -2.31 -2.76 -8.63
CA GLU A 124 -1.04 -3.48 -8.80
C GLU A 124 0.05 -2.59 -9.42
N ARG A 125 -0.30 -1.77 -10.43
CA ARG A 125 0.63 -0.82 -11.04
C ARG A 125 1.10 0.25 -10.06
N HIS A 126 0.18 0.77 -9.25
CA HIS A 126 0.50 1.76 -8.22
C HIS A 126 1.48 1.19 -7.19
N LEU A 127 1.29 -0.06 -6.75
CA LEU A 127 2.24 -0.74 -5.86
C LEU A 127 3.59 -0.93 -6.52
N GLN A 128 3.62 -1.45 -7.75
CA GLN A 128 4.87 -1.62 -8.50
C GLN A 128 5.65 -0.32 -8.65
N ARG A 129 4.96 0.81 -8.84
CA ARG A 129 5.59 2.11 -8.96
C ARG A 129 6.20 2.55 -7.64
N THR A 130 5.46 2.41 -6.55
CA THR A 130 5.97 2.66 -5.19
C THR A 130 7.19 1.79 -4.88
N ASP A 131 7.10 0.48 -5.12
CA ASP A 131 8.14 -0.51 -4.82
C ASP A 131 9.42 -0.31 -5.64
N ASN A 132 9.29 0.00 -6.93
CA ASN A 132 10.43 0.02 -7.85
C ASN A 132 11.05 1.40 -8.06
N GLU A 133 10.25 2.47 -7.92
CA GLU A 133 10.70 3.84 -8.18
C GLU A 133 10.96 4.60 -6.87
N LEU A 134 10.06 4.50 -5.90
CA LEU A 134 10.08 5.33 -4.69
C LEU A 134 10.88 4.71 -3.54
N LEU A 135 10.49 3.51 -3.09
CA LEU A 135 11.07 2.87 -1.89
C LEU A 135 12.60 2.66 -1.97
N PRO A 136 13.22 2.37 -3.13
CA PRO A 136 14.68 2.25 -3.24
C PRO A 136 15.44 3.56 -2.95
N MET A 137 14.76 4.70 -2.95
CA MET A 137 15.35 6.00 -2.63
C MET A 137 15.43 6.25 -1.11
N VAL A 138 14.53 5.65 -0.32
CA VAL A 138 14.44 5.84 1.13
C VAL A 138 15.78 5.59 1.84
N PRO A 139 16.45 4.42 1.71
CA PRO A 139 17.71 4.18 2.43
C PRO A 139 18.89 5.00 1.89
N ARG A 140 18.72 5.67 0.74
CA ARG A 140 19.76 6.49 0.10
C ARG A 140 19.66 7.95 0.51
N LEU A 141 18.47 8.42 0.85
CA LEU A 141 18.16 9.84 1.04
C LEU A 141 17.72 10.19 2.46
N PHE A 142 17.28 9.20 3.25
CA PHE A 142 16.86 9.44 4.63
C PHE A 142 18.06 9.44 5.56
N ASP A 143 18.04 10.37 6.52
CA ASP A 143 18.92 10.33 7.67
C ASP A 143 18.37 9.39 8.76
N ASP A 144 19.16 9.21 9.82
CA ASP A 144 18.81 8.30 10.92
C ASP A 144 17.50 8.71 11.61
N ASP A 145 17.25 10.01 11.78
CA ASP A 145 16.04 10.53 12.42
C ASP A 145 14.78 10.25 11.57
N ALA A 146 14.87 10.42 10.25
CA ALA A 146 13.79 10.09 9.31
C ALA A 146 13.52 8.58 9.26
N LEU A 147 14.58 7.74 9.28
CA LEU A 147 14.45 6.28 9.33
C LEU A 147 13.84 5.81 10.65
N ASP A 148 14.19 6.40 11.78
CA ASP A 148 13.60 6.11 13.09
C ASP A 148 12.12 6.52 13.16
N SER A 149 11.78 7.69 12.60
CA SER A 149 10.38 8.12 12.47
C SER A 149 9.57 7.16 11.63
N LEU A 150 10.10 6.75 10.47
CA LEU A 150 9.45 5.80 9.58
C LEU A 150 9.28 4.42 10.24
N SER A 151 10.28 3.94 10.97
CA SER A 151 10.22 2.69 11.72
C SER A 151 9.10 2.70 12.76
N ARG A 152 8.93 3.81 13.49
CA ARG A 152 7.81 3.98 14.43
C ARG A 152 6.46 3.98 13.71
N ALA A 153 6.35 4.69 12.59
CA ALA A 153 5.12 4.75 11.80
C ALA A 153 4.71 3.38 11.23
N CYS A 154 5.69 2.56 10.84
CA CYS A 154 5.46 1.20 10.35
C CYS A 154 5.15 0.20 11.47
N GLY A 155 5.36 0.54 12.74
CA GLY A 155 5.20 -0.37 13.88
C GLY A 155 3.82 -1.04 13.98
N ASP A 156 2.78 -0.37 13.48
CA ASP A 156 1.40 -0.87 13.49
C ASP A 156 1.02 -1.66 12.22
N LEU A 157 1.89 -1.72 11.20
CA LEU A 157 1.63 -2.50 9.99
C LEU A 157 1.67 -4.00 10.30
N PRO A 158 0.77 -4.82 9.71
CA PRO A 158 0.79 -6.25 9.94
C PRO A 158 2.09 -6.89 9.46
N GLY A 159 2.67 -7.79 10.26
CA GLY A 159 3.92 -8.49 9.93
C GLY A 159 5.20 -7.79 10.44
N THR A 160 5.09 -6.64 11.11
CA THR A 160 6.21 -6.04 11.87
C THR A 160 6.42 -6.67 13.24
N ALA A 161 5.43 -7.42 13.74
CA ALA A 161 5.57 -8.25 14.90
C ALA A 161 6.39 -9.51 14.54
N SER A 162 7.67 -9.51 14.92
CA SER A 162 8.48 -10.73 14.96
C SER A 162 7.71 -11.82 15.72
N PRO A 163 7.60 -13.06 15.21
CA PRO A 163 6.97 -14.14 15.96
C PRO A 163 7.73 -14.31 17.29
N ARG A 164 6.98 -14.31 18.39
CA ARG A 164 7.50 -14.64 19.73
C ARG A 164 7.75 -16.14 19.85
#